data_AF-A0A5C2STU3-F1
#
_entry.id   AF-A0A5C2STU3-F1
#
_cell.length_a   1.000
_cell.length_b   1.000
_cell.length_c   1.000
_cell.angle_alpha   90.00
_cell.angle_beta   90.00
_cell.angle_gamma   90.00
#
_symmetry.space_group_name_H-M   'P 1'
#
loop_
_entity.id
_entity.type
_entity.pdbx_description
1 polymer ?
#
loop_
_entity_poly.entity_id
_entity_poly.type
_entity_poly.pdbx_seq_one_letter_code
_entity_poly.pdbx_strand_id
1 'polypeptide(L)'
;MATSLSSSSVFETNPYEGHPNLTELEAEVLWQYAKLSQNIKELITETRRVSEAPDEKMLKQLRALEVKMGLVLTLFKASVWAVINEQPLADMSGAYTDPIADDTIRQ
;
A
#
# COMPACT_ATOMS: atom_id res chain seq x y z
N MET A 1 8.85 -24.84 42.81
CA MET A 1 9.75 -24.68 41.65
C MET A 1 8.87 -24.59 40.42
N ALA A 2 8.78 -23.44 39.77
CA ALA A 2 8.00 -23.27 38.55
C ALA A 2 8.85 -23.73 37.36
N THR A 3 8.54 -24.90 36.82
CA THR A 3 9.16 -25.44 35.61
C THR A 3 8.86 -24.52 34.45
N SER A 4 9.91 -24.01 33.78
CA SER A 4 9.76 -23.26 32.53
C SER A 4 9.27 -24.23 31.45
N LEU A 5 7.97 -24.17 31.11
CA LEU A 5 7.45 -24.92 29.97
C LEU A 5 7.98 -24.33 28.67
N SER A 6 8.67 -25.16 27.90
CA SER A 6 8.98 -24.84 26.50
C SER A 6 7.67 -24.77 25.73
N SER A 7 7.51 -23.81 24.80
CA SER A 7 6.26 -23.55 24.08
C SER A 7 5.70 -24.80 23.36
N SER A 8 6.57 -25.73 22.96
CA SER A 8 6.20 -26.99 22.31
C SER A 8 5.62 -28.02 23.28
N SER A 9 6.10 -28.08 24.53
CA SER A 9 5.69 -29.11 25.49
C SER A 9 4.27 -28.91 26.02
N VAL A 10 3.73 -27.70 25.91
CA VAL A 10 2.35 -27.36 26.29
C VAL A 10 1.33 -28.13 25.45
N PHE A 11 1.66 -28.55 24.22
CA PHE A 11 0.73 -29.27 23.36
C PHE A 11 0.73 -30.78 23.56
N GLU A 12 1.83 -31.34 24.08
CA GLU A 12 2.04 -32.80 24.18
C GLU A 12 1.59 -33.36 25.54
N THR A 13 1.80 -32.62 26.63
CA THR A 13 1.53 -33.09 27.99
C THR A 13 0.88 -31.99 28.81
N ASN A 14 -0.13 -32.33 29.62
CA ASN A 14 -0.76 -31.37 30.54
C ASN A 14 0.15 -31.14 31.76
N PRO A 15 0.75 -29.94 31.93
CA PRO A 15 1.63 -29.66 33.07
C PRO A 15 0.88 -29.45 34.39
N TYR A 16 -0.44 -29.31 34.34
CA TYR A 16 -1.30 -29.06 35.49
C TYR A 16 -1.98 -30.33 36.01
N GLU A 17 -1.79 -31.46 35.34
CA GLU A 17 -2.37 -32.74 35.71
C GLU A 17 -1.81 -33.24 37.06
N GLY A 18 -2.69 -33.70 37.96
CA GLY A 18 -2.29 -34.22 39.27
C GLY A 18 -1.79 -33.16 40.27
N HIS A 19 -2.00 -31.87 40.01
CA HIS A 19 -1.59 -30.82 40.94
C HIS A 19 -2.48 -30.85 42.21
N PRO A 20 -1.90 -30.90 43.43
CA PRO A 20 -2.66 -31.15 44.67
C PRO A 20 -3.67 -30.06 45.07
N ASN A 21 -3.59 -28.88 44.44
CA ASN A 21 -4.44 -27.73 44.72
C ASN A 21 -5.43 -27.44 43.58
N LEU A 22 -5.47 -28.28 42.55
CA LEU A 22 -6.34 -28.11 41.40
C LEU A 22 -7.26 -29.32 41.31
N THR A 23 -8.53 -29.05 41.06
CA THR A 23 -9.44 -30.10 40.59
C THR A 23 -9.06 -30.51 39.16
N GLU A 24 -9.44 -31.72 38.76
CA GLU A 24 -9.17 -32.26 37.42
C GLU A 24 -9.68 -31.33 36.30
N LEU A 25 -10.86 -30.75 36.49
CA LEU A 25 -11.45 -29.78 35.56
C LEU A 25 -10.63 -28.49 35.49
N GLU A 26 -10.18 -27.95 36.63
CA GLU A 26 -9.38 -26.72 36.66
C GLU A 26 -8.03 -26.91 35.95
N ALA A 27 -7.38 -28.06 36.15
CA ALA A 27 -6.15 -28.42 35.46
C ALA A 27 -6.34 -28.49 33.95
N GLU A 28 -7.43 -29.12 33.48
CA GLU A 28 -7.77 -29.20 32.06
C GLU A 28 -8.05 -27.81 31.47
N VAL A 29 -8.86 -27.00 32.15
CA VAL A 29 -9.19 -25.65 31.68
C VAL A 29 -7.94 -24.78 31.57
N LEU A 30 -7.06 -24.80 32.58
CA LEU A 30 -5.78 -24.07 32.54
C LEU A 30 -4.88 -24.53 31.39
N TRP A 31 -4.87 -25.83 31.09
CA TRP A 31 -4.14 -26.36 29.95
C TRP A 31 -4.68 -25.86 28.62
N GLN A 32 -6.01 -25.83 28.46
CA GLN A 32 -6.65 -25.27 27.27
C GLN A 32 -6.38 -23.77 27.11
N TYR A 33 -6.38 -23.00 28.20
CA TYR A 33 -5.98 -21.59 28.15
C TYR A 33 -4.50 -21.42 27.79
N ALA A 34 -3.62 -22.30 28.28
CA ALA A 34 -2.20 -22.28 27.92
C ALA A 34 -2.02 -22.51 26.40
N LYS A 35 -2.68 -23.53 25.83
CA LYS A 35 -2.71 -23.78 24.38
C LYS A 35 -3.28 -22.59 23.60
N LEU A 36 -4.41 -22.04 24.04
CA LEU A 36 -5.02 -20.88 23.38
C LEU A 36 -4.07 -19.67 23.38
N SER A 37 -3.40 -19.40 24.50
CA SER A 37 -2.44 -18.29 24.59
C SER A 37 -1.27 -18.47 23.62
N GLN A 38 -0.83 -19.71 23.41
CA GLN A 38 0.24 -20.04 22.49
C GLN A 38 -0.22 -19.89 21.03
N ASN A 39 -1.40 -20.38 20.70
CA ASN A 39 -2.02 -20.19 19.38
C ASN A 39 -2.21 -18.69 19.06
N ILE A 40 -2.62 -17.88 20.04
CA ILE A 40 -2.77 -16.43 19.87
C ILE A 40 -1.42 -15.77 19.60
N LYS A 41 -0.35 -16.17 20.30
CA LYS A 41 1.00 -15.66 20.03
C LYS A 41 1.45 -15.99 18.61
N GLU A 42 1.22 -17.22 18.16
CA GLU A 42 1.54 -17.65 16.80
C GLU A 42 0.73 -16.87 15.75
N LEU A 43 -0.57 -16.68 15.99
CA LEU A 43 -1.44 -15.87 15.15
C LEU A 43 -0.89 -14.43 15.05
N ILE A 44 -0.57 -13.79 16.17
CA ILE A 44 -0.01 -12.42 16.17
C ILE A 44 1.30 -12.37 15.37
N THR A 45 2.18 -13.35 15.54
CA THR A 45 3.45 -13.39 14.79
C THR A 45 3.22 -13.56 13.28
N GLU A 46 2.31 -14.44 12.88
CA GLU A 46 1.99 -14.64 11.47
C GLU A 46 1.24 -13.44 10.88
N THR A 47 0.29 -12.84 11.60
CA THR A 47 -0.38 -11.61 11.17
C THR A 47 0.61 -10.48 11.01
N ARG A 48 1.56 -10.31 11.93
CA ARG A 48 2.62 -9.31 11.80
C ARG A 48 3.48 -9.57 10.57
N ARG A 49 3.90 -10.82 10.35
CA ARG A 49 4.66 -11.22 9.16
C ARG A 49 3.91 -10.93 7.87
N VAL A 50 2.61 -11.25 7.83
CA VAL A 50 1.74 -11.01 6.67
C VAL A 50 1.37 -9.54 6.53
N SER A 51 1.39 -8.73 7.59
CA SER A 51 1.16 -7.29 7.48
C SER A 51 2.41 -6.55 6.99
N GLU A 52 3.61 -6.99 7.38
CA GLU A 52 4.87 -6.31 7.05
C GLU A 52 5.44 -6.76 5.67
N ALA A 53 5.25 -8.03 5.27
CA ALA A 53 5.82 -8.58 4.05
C ALA A 53 5.19 -8.15 2.68
N PRO A 54 3.87 -7.92 2.53
CA PRO A 54 3.27 -7.62 1.23
C PRO A 54 3.60 -6.21 0.73
N ASP A 55 3.87 -5.27 1.65
CA ASP A 55 4.13 -3.88 1.31
C ASP A 55 5.40 -3.71 0.49
N GLU A 56 6.50 -4.39 0.82
CA GLU A 56 7.75 -4.19 0.09
C GLU A 56 7.69 -4.63 -1.38
N LYS A 57 7.08 -5.79 -1.65
CA LYS A 57 7.01 -6.32 -3.02
C LYS A 57 6.07 -5.48 -3.87
N MET A 58 4.92 -5.09 -3.31
CA MET A 58 3.94 -4.25 -4.01
C MET A 58 4.49 -2.86 -4.26
N LEU A 59 5.17 -2.23 -3.29
CA LEU A 59 5.82 -0.92 -3.45
C LEU A 59 6.91 -0.95 -4.52
N LYS A 60 7.73 -2.01 -4.58
CA LYS A 60 8.76 -2.18 -5.64
C LYS A 60 8.11 -2.24 -7.03
N GLN A 61 7.00 -2.97 -7.17
CA GLN A 61 6.26 -3.05 -8.43
C GLN A 61 5.61 -1.71 -8.80
N LEU A 62 5.00 -1.01 -7.84
CA LEU A 62 4.40 0.31 -8.06
C LEU A 62 5.45 1.33 -8.49
N ARG A 63 6.62 1.37 -7.85
CA ARG A 63 7.72 2.27 -8.25
C ARG A 63 8.22 1.98 -9.66
N ALA A 64 8.33 0.70 -10.04
CA ALA A 64 8.72 0.33 -11.40
C ALA A 64 7.66 0.77 -12.44
N LEU A 65 6.37 0.71 -12.09
CA LEU A 65 5.29 1.22 -12.93
C LEU A 65 5.30 2.74 -13.03
N GLU A 66 5.52 3.45 -11.91
CA GLU A 66 5.64 4.91 -11.86
C GLU A 66 6.72 5.43 -12.82
N VAL A 67 7.91 4.82 -12.80
CA VAL A 67 9.01 5.23 -13.69
C VAL A 67 8.65 5.00 -15.16
N LYS A 68 8.05 3.86 -15.49
CA LYS A 68 7.65 3.54 -16.86
C LYS A 68 6.57 4.47 -17.37
N MET A 69 5.53 4.71 -16.57
CA MET A 69 4.43 5.60 -16.94
C MET A 69 4.85 7.07 -16.97
N GLY A 70 5.76 7.48 -16.07
CA GLY A 70 6.35 8.82 -16.08
C GLY A 70 7.15 9.11 -17.35
N LEU A 71 7.91 8.11 -17.85
CA LEU A 71 8.59 8.21 -19.14
C LEU A 71 7.60 8.33 -20.30
N VAL A 72 6.57 7.46 -20.34
CA VAL A 72 5.53 7.50 -21.37
C VAL A 72 4.80 8.84 -21.37
N LEU A 73 4.43 9.36 -20.20
CA LEU A 73 3.77 10.66 -20.06
C LEU A 73 4.67 11.79 -20.57
N THR A 74 5.96 11.77 -20.23
CA THR A 74 6.92 12.78 -20.70
C THR A 74 7.06 12.75 -22.22
N LEU A 75 7.24 11.56 -22.82
CA LEU A 75 7.32 11.40 -24.27
C LEU A 75 6.04 11.84 -24.96
N PHE A 76 4.88 11.48 -24.40
CA PHE A 76 3.59 11.89 -24.93
C PHE A 76 3.40 13.41 -24.89
N LYS A 77 3.76 14.06 -23.77
CA LYS A 77 3.72 15.52 -23.65
C LYS A 77 4.65 16.19 -24.67
N ALA A 78 5.86 15.67 -24.83
CA ALA A 78 6.79 16.18 -25.83
C ALA A 78 6.25 16.01 -27.25
N SER A 79 5.63 14.87 -27.58
CA SER A 79 5.03 14.65 -28.91
C SER A 79 3.86 15.59 -29.18
N VAL A 80 3.01 15.83 -28.19
CA VAL A 80 1.89 16.77 -28.33
C VAL A 80 2.42 18.20 -28.51
N TRP A 81 3.42 18.59 -27.72
CA TRP A 81 4.01 19.92 -27.82
C TRP A 81 4.69 20.15 -29.17
N ALA A 82 5.41 19.15 -29.70
CA ALA A 82 6.01 19.21 -31.02
C ALA A 82 4.95 19.47 -32.11
N VAL A 83 3.83 18.73 -32.09
CA VAL A 83 2.74 18.91 -33.06
C VAL A 83 2.06 20.28 -32.94
N ILE A 84 1.82 20.76 -31.71
CA ILE A 84 1.19 22.08 -31.50
C ILE A 84 2.14 23.22 -31.94
N ASN A 85 3.43 23.10 -31.65
CA ASN A 85 4.41 24.12 -32.00
C ASN A 85 4.72 24.16 -33.51
N GLU A 86 4.58 23.04 -34.21
CA GLU A 86 4.70 22.97 -35.67
C GLU A 86 3.45 23.47 -36.42
N GLN A 87 2.35 23.77 -35.72
CA GLN A 87 1.26 24.54 -36.33
C GLN A 87 1.80 25.92 -36.69
N PRO A 88 1.85 26.30 -37.98
CA PRO A 88 2.17 27.67 -38.33
C PRO A 88 1.18 28.59 -37.63
N LEU A 89 1.64 29.75 -37.18
CA LEU A 89 0.81 30.88 -36.70
C LEU A 89 -0.17 31.41 -37.77
N ALA A 90 -0.40 30.64 -38.84
CA ALA A 90 -1.37 30.89 -39.88
C ALA A 90 -2.76 30.51 -39.35
N ASP A 91 -3.32 31.41 -38.54
CA ASP A 91 -4.75 31.77 -38.51
C ASP A 91 -5.10 32.67 -37.30
N MET A 92 -4.16 33.47 -36.80
CA MET A 92 -4.49 34.54 -35.83
C MET A 92 -4.00 35.93 -36.25
N SER A 93 -3.71 36.11 -37.53
CA SER A 93 -3.41 37.42 -38.14
C SER A 93 -4.19 37.71 -39.43
N GLY A 94 -5.32 37.03 -39.65
CA GLY A 94 -6.16 37.20 -40.84
C GLY A 94 -7.46 37.96 -40.55
N ALA A 95 -7.41 39.29 -40.71
CA ALA A 95 -8.56 40.19 -40.88
C ALA A 95 -9.51 40.40 -39.68
N TYR A 96 -9.07 41.19 -38.69
CA TYR A 96 -9.98 42.18 -38.09
C TYR A 96 -9.96 43.41 -38.99
N THR A 97 -10.90 43.51 -39.94
CA THR A 97 -11.24 44.79 -40.57
C THR A 97 -11.91 45.65 -39.51
N ASP A 98 -11.18 46.65 -39.00
CA ASP A 98 -11.74 47.68 -38.15
C ASP A 98 -12.61 48.61 -39.01
N PRO A 99 -13.96 48.63 -38.87
CA PRO A 99 -14.83 49.43 -39.72
C PRO A 99 -14.82 50.92 -39.34
N ILE A 100 -13.95 51.34 -38.41
CA ILE A 100 -13.85 52.69 -37.88
C ILE A 100 -12.53 53.34 -38.30
N ALA A 101 -12.11 53.13 -39.56
CA ALA A 101 -11.12 54.00 -40.18
C ALA A 101 -11.81 55.34 -40.52
N ASP A 102 -11.68 56.25 -39.56
CA ASP A 102 -11.99 57.68 -39.59
C ASP A 102 -11.73 58.34 -40.96
N ASP A 103 -12.80 58.77 -41.64
CA ASP A 103 -12.76 59.49 -42.92
C ASP A 103 -12.96 61.01 -42.74
N THR A 104 -12.68 61.57 -41.56
CA THR A 104 -12.98 62.98 -41.26
C THR A 104 -11.79 63.94 -41.35
N ILE A 105 -10.82 63.78 -42.26
CA ILE A 105 -9.93 64.90 -42.62
C ILE A 105 -9.55 64.88 -44.11
N ARG A 106 -10.37 65.48 -44.97
CA ARG A 106 -9.92 66.22 -46.16
C ARG A 106 -10.76 67.49 -46.34
N GLN A 107 -10.00 68.57 -46.51
CA GLN A 107 -10.32 70.00 -46.64
C GLN A 107 -11.63 70.38 -47.34
#